data_AF-C1HAT4-F1
#
_entry.id   AF-C1HAT4-F1
#
_cell.length_a   1.000
_cell.length_b   1.000
_cell.length_c   1.000
_cell.angle_alpha   90.00
_cell.angle_beta   90.00
_cell.angle_gamma   90.00
#
_symmetry.space_group_name_H-M   'P 1'
#
loop_
_entity.id
_entity.type
_entity.pdbx_description
1 polymer ?
#
loop_
_entity_poly.entity_id
_entity_poly.type
_entity_poly.pdbx_seq_one_letter_code
_entity_poly.pdbx_strand_id
1 'polypeptide(L)'
;MLLHLYSRGGCCKFTYIVIVASATNDLKSYNFILFFIFAGGLLGFTLARPKYLDIGGRYANGTGPGEWFYQHAGFRRVGITLHLGTILPCGILVIFQFIPSIRYRVILFHRINGYIIITLFLISNAGALMIARHAFGGGVEIQFAIGLLVLMSTVSVGIAYYNSRRLQIEQHRAWMLRAMFYMGSIVTIRPFLEIITRTAVRLGDYYEVWSCEKIKFTWQFYKVPVFYLVAYPMCAPPPNGSEPPPGYKPVAIVHPDKNARDPARIGANLHVSFGLAMWLAMATHIIGVEIYLQLTPRENQRLRMVSYKRQKEAGYENPGSAGLVVQKIGDAEPWLPSVEVDQTELTEMLK
;
A
#
# COMPACT_ATOMS: atom_id res chain seq x y z
N MET A 1 27.03 56.58 6.86
CA MET A 1 27.01 56.33 8.32
C MET A 1 25.67 55.72 8.67
N LEU A 2 25.70 54.50 9.21
CA LEU A 2 24.64 53.65 9.77
C LEU A 2 23.17 54.16 9.84
N LEU A 3 22.28 53.27 9.35
CA LEU A 3 21.07 52.70 10.01
C LEU A 3 19.94 53.61 10.55
N HIS A 4 18.77 53.48 9.90
CA HIS A 4 17.43 53.39 10.52
C HIS A 4 16.50 52.70 9.49
N LEU A 5 16.23 51.38 9.56
CA LEU A 5 15.21 50.71 10.41
C LEU A 5 13.96 51.56 10.64
N TYR A 6 12.89 51.33 9.86
CA TYR A 6 11.52 51.03 10.36
C TYR A 6 10.50 50.89 9.21
N SER A 7 9.79 49.75 9.16
CA SER A 7 8.34 49.60 8.86
C SER A 7 8.09 48.16 8.40
N ARG A 8 7.75 47.23 9.32
CA ARG A 8 6.39 46.86 9.75
C ARG A 8 5.47 46.36 8.62
N GLY A 9 5.21 45.05 8.66
CA GLY A 9 3.91 44.47 8.28
C GLY A 9 3.82 43.86 6.88
N GLY A 10 3.88 42.53 6.76
CA GLY A 10 3.37 41.86 5.56
C GLY A 10 3.83 40.42 5.27
N CYS A 11 4.92 39.94 5.88
CA CYS A 11 5.58 38.73 5.34
C CYS A 11 4.81 37.40 5.54
N CYS A 12 3.94 37.26 6.55
CA CYS A 12 3.30 35.96 6.83
C CYS A 12 2.16 35.56 5.86
N LYS A 13 1.61 36.48 5.05
CA LYS A 13 0.58 36.11 4.05
C LYS A 13 1.18 35.72 2.69
N PHE A 14 2.40 36.13 2.38
CA PHE A 14 3.07 35.75 1.13
C PHE A 14 3.71 34.36 1.18
N THR A 15 4.15 33.89 2.35
CA THR A 15 4.84 32.60 2.45
C THR A 15 3.93 31.41 2.10
N TYR A 16 2.64 31.45 2.47
CA TYR A 16 1.72 30.36 2.11
C TYR A 16 1.39 30.32 0.60
N ILE A 17 1.25 31.49 -0.05
CA ILE A 17 0.98 31.55 -1.49
C ILE A 17 2.23 31.18 -2.30
N VAL A 18 3.42 31.58 -1.86
CA VAL A 18 4.69 31.22 -2.53
C VAL A 18 5.06 29.75 -2.33
N ILE A 19 4.69 29.11 -1.22
CA ILE A 19 4.92 27.65 -1.07
C ILE A 19 4.03 26.84 -2.02
N VAL A 20 2.80 27.30 -2.30
CA VAL A 20 1.91 26.67 -3.27
C VAL A 20 2.34 27.01 -4.71
N ALA A 21 2.72 28.26 -5.00
CA ALA A 21 3.14 28.68 -6.33
C ALA A 21 4.55 28.18 -6.74
N SER A 22 5.47 28.03 -5.79
CA SER A 22 6.79 27.43 -6.06
C SER A 22 6.70 25.90 -6.25
N ALA A 23 5.57 25.27 -5.88
CA ALA A 23 5.27 23.90 -6.27
C ALA A 23 4.70 23.80 -7.70
N THR A 24 4.28 24.91 -8.32
CA THR A 24 3.60 24.90 -9.63
C THR A 24 4.47 25.32 -10.81
N ASN A 25 5.66 25.92 -10.62
CA ASN A 25 6.37 26.52 -11.77
C ASN A 25 6.90 25.53 -12.82
N ASP A 26 6.99 24.23 -12.54
CA ASP A 26 7.35 23.22 -13.56
C ASP A 26 6.39 22.02 -13.63
N LEU A 27 5.33 22.00 -12.81
CA LEU A 27 4.40 20.88 -12.74
C LEU A 27 3.09 21.28 -13.39
N LYS A 28 2.90 20.84 -14.64
CA LYS A 28 1.59 20.87 -15.32
C LYS A 28 0.47 20.50 -14.33
N SER A 29 -0.64 21.24 -14.37
CA SER A 29 -1.77 21.16 -13.41
C SER A 29 -2.24 19.74 -13.07
N TYR A 30 -2.15 18.80 -14.03
CA TYR A 30 -2.50 17.40 -13.78
C TYR A 30 -1.65 16.73 -12.69
N ASN A 31 -0.37 17.08 -12.52
CA ASN A 31 0.47 16.50 -11.47
C ASN A 31 -0.05 16.89 -10.08
N PHE A 32 -0.55 18.12 -9.94
CA PHE A 32 -1.17 18.57 -8.70
C PHE A 32 -2.50 17.85 -8.43
N ILE A 33 -3.33 17.67 -9.47
CA ILE A 33 -4.60 16.93 -9.35
C ILE A 33 -4.34 15.47 -8.94
N LEU A 34 -3.39 14.79 -9.60
CA LEU A 34 -3.01 13.42 -9.24
C LEU A 34 -2.47 13.35 -7.82
N PHE A 35 -1.60 14.28 -7.42
CA PHE A 35 -1.10 14.35 -6.06
C PHE A 35 -2.25 14.52 -5.05
N PHE A 36 -3.19 15.42 -5.31
CA PHE A 36 -4.33 15.65 -4.43
C PHE A 36 -5.20 14.38 -4.28
N ILE A 37 -5.52 13.70 -5.38
CA ILE A 37 -6.34 12.48 -5.36
C ILE A 37 -5.62 11.35 -4.61
N PHE A 38 -4.40 11.01 -5.02
CA PHE A 38 -3.69 9.83 -4.47
C PHE A 38 -3.09 10.10 -3.09
N ALA A 39 -2.36 11.21 -2.92
CA ALA A 39 -1.73 11.53 -1.65
C ALA A 39 -2.75 12.02 -0.63
N GLY A 40 -3.73 12.83 -1.05
CA GLY A 40 -4.83 13.28 -0.18
C GLY A 40 -5.73 12.12 0.25
N GLY A 41 -6.09 11.22 -0.67
CA GLY A 41 -6.84 10.01 -0.38
C GLY A 41 -6.11 9.08 0.61
N LEU A 42 -4.80 8.85 0.40
CA LEU A 42 -3.98 8.08 1.34
C LEU A 42 -3.85 8.77 2.69
N LEU A 43 -3.65 10.09 2.73
CA LEU A 43 -3.54 10.85 3.97
C LEU A 43 -4.83 10.74 4.79
N GLY A 44 -5.97 11.02 4.16
CA GLY A 44 -7.28 10.93 4.79
C GLY A 44 -7.58 9.53 5.31
N PHE A 45 -7.28 8.49 4.50
CA PHE A 45 -7.41 7.11 4.93
C PHE A 45 -6.54 6.82 6.15
N THR A 46 -5.25 7.15 6.08
CA THR A 46 -4.28 6.82 7.12
C THR A 46 -4.58 7.56 8.42
N LEU A 47 -4.96 8.84 8.37
CA LEU A 47 -5.36 9.64 9.54
C LEU A 47 -6.67 9.18 10.19
N ALA A 48 -7.54 8.47 9.48
CA ALA A 48 -8.79 7.93 10.02
C ALA A 48 -8.61 6.62 10.80
N ARG A 49 -7.42 6.01 10.73
CA ARG A 49 -7.11 4.68 11.29
C ARG A 49 -6.20 4.63 12.54
N PRO A 50 -5.59 5.70 13.10
CA PRO A 50 -4.75 5.58 14.29
C PRO A 50 -5.49 5.01 15.50
N LYS A 51 -6.80 5.22 15.61
CA LYS A 51 -7.64 4.60 16.64
C LYS A 51 -7.57 3.08 16.68
N TYR A 52 -7.24 2.44 15.56
CA TYR A 52 -7.10 0.98 15.49
C TYR A 52 -5.74 0.47 15.97
N LEU A 53 -4.82 1.34 16.38
CA LEU A 53 -3.63 0.93 17.13
C LEU A 53 -3.99 0.40 18.52
N ASP A 54 -5.15 0.78 19.07
CA ASP A 54 -5.78 0.01 20.15
C ASP A 54 -6.32 -1.31 19.59
N ILE A 55 -5.41 -2.28 19.47
CA ILE A 55 -5.71 -3.56 18.83
C ILE A 55 -6.76 -4.35 19.64
N GLY A 56 -6.74 -4.25 20.98
CA GLY A 56 -7.59 -5.04 21.88
C GLY A 56 -8.99 -4.45 22.09
N GLY A 57 -9.14 -3.13 21.92
CA GLY A 57 -10.43 -2.46 22.02
C GLY A 57 -10.97 -2.06 20.65
N ARG A 58 -10.55 -0.89 20.16
CA ARG A 58 -11.14 -0.26 18.96
C ARG A 58 -10.99 -1.09 17.69
N TYR A 59 -9.86 -1.78 17.49
CA TYR A 59 -9.69 -2.68 16.34
C TYR A 59 -10.56 -3.93 16.47
N ALA A 60 -10.50 -4.62 17.61
CA ALA A 60 -11.32 -5.80 17.85
C ALA A 60 -12.82 -5.53 17.61
N ASN A 61 -13.31 -4.37 18.03
CA ASN A 61 -14.70 -3.95 17.84
C ASN A 61 -15.01 -3.41 16.43
N GLY A 62 -14.00 -2.99 15.67
CA GLY A 62 -14.17 -2.33 14.38
C GLY A 62 -13.72 -3.16 13.17
N THR A 63 -13.13 -4.33 13.41
CA THR A 63 -12.77 -5.30 12.36
C THR A 63 -13.99 -6.08 11.90
N GLY A 64 -13.87 -6.80 10.77
CA GLY A 64 -14.95 -7.65 10.27
C GLY A 64 -15.34 -8.74 11.28
N PRO A 65 -16.63 -9.06 11.44
CA PRO A 65 -17.04 -10.18 12.29
C PRO A 65 -16.30 -11.46 11.96
N GLY A 66 -15.80 -12.15 12.98
CA GLY A 66 -15.03 -13.38 12.83
C GLY A 66 -13.52 -13.21 12.62
N GLU A 67 -13.03 -12.03 12.21
CA GLU A 67 -11.57 -11.80 12.06
C GLU A 67 -10.84 -11.86 13.40
N TRP A 68 -11.46 -11.29 14.42
CA TRP A 68 -10.90 -11.22 15.78
C TRP A 68 -10.65 -12.61 16.38
N PHE A 69 -11.42 -13.64 16.00
CA PHE A 69 -11.21 -15.03 16.42
C PHE A 69 -9.78 -15.50 16.12
N TYR A 70 -9.18 -15.11 15.01
CA TYR A 70 -7.80 -15.51 14.68
C TYR A 70 -6.74 -14.51 15.18
N GLN A 71 -7.12 -13.26 15.40
CA GLN A 71 -6.20 -12.14 15.69
C GLN A 71 -6.13 -11.78 17.18
N HIS A 72 -6.95 -12.39 18.04
CA HIS A 72 -6.99 -12.05 19.46
C HIS A 72 -5.74 -12.45 20.25
N ALA A 73 -5.05 -13.51 19.83
CA ALA A 73 -3.90 -14.05 20.53
C ALA A 73 -2.85 -14.63 19.57
N GLY A 74 -1.73 -15.05 20.15
CA GLY A 74 -0.63 -15.72 19.45
C GLY A 74 0.08 -14.85 18.42
N PHE A 75 0.77 -15.48 17.47
CA PHE A 75 1.58 -14.78 16.48
C PHE A 75 0.74 -13.87 15.55
N ARG A 76 -0.56 -14.15 15.37
CA ARG A 76 -1.44 -13.30 14.55
C ARG A 76 -1.79 -11.99 15.23
N ARG A 77 -1.93 -12.00 16.57
CA ARG A 77 -2.00 -10.77 17.37
C ARG A 77 -0.75 -9.92 17.19
N VAL A 78 0.43 -10.54 17.19
CA VAL A 78 1.70 -9.86 16.89
C VAL A 78 1.69 -9.33 15.46
N GLY A 79 1.26 -10.15 14.49
CA GLY A 79 1.22 -9.78 13.07
C GLY A 79 0.35 -8.55 12.79
N ILE A 80 -0.88 -8.51 13.31
CA ILE A 80 -1.75 -7.33 13.15
C ILE A 80 -1.19 -6.09 13.86
N THR A 81 -0.54 -6.27 15.00
CA THR A 81 0.12 -5.18 15.75
C THR A 81 1.28 -4.60 14.95
N LEU A 82 2.16 -5.45 14.41
CA LEU A 82 3.26 -5.03 13.54
C LEU A 82 2.73 -4.34 12.29
N HIS A 83 1.74 -4.95 11.63
CA HIS A 83 1.15 -4.41 10.40
C HIS A 83 0.59 -3.01 10.60
N LEU A 84 -0.36 -2.82 11.53
CA LEU A 84 -0.97 -1.51 11.78
C LEU A 84 0.01 -0.51 12.39
N GLY A 85 0.84 -0.99 13.33
CA GLY A 85 1.85 -0.19 14.03
C GLY A 85 2.88 0.45 13.10
N THR A 86 3.19 -0.19 11.97
CA THR A 86 4.17 0.36 11.02
C THR A 86 3.58 0.88 9.72
N ILE A 87 2.49 0.31 9.20
CA ILE A 87 1.90 0.77 7.94
C ILE A 87 1.26 2.15 8.07
N LEU A 88 0.65 2.46 9.22
CA LEU A 88 0.03 3.77 9.46
C LEU A 88 1.05 4.90 9.51
N PRO A 89 2.13 4.85 10.32
CA PRO A 89 3.16 5.87 10.24
C PRO A 89 3.84 5.90 8.86
N CYS A 90 4.06 4.74 8.23
CA CYS A 90 4.59 4.67 6.86
C CYS A 90 3.72 5.45 5.86
N GLY A 91 2.39 5.26 5.90
CA GLY A 91 1.44 5.93 5.01
C GLY A 91 1.41 7.45 5.19
N ILE A 92 1.64 7.96 6.40
CA ILE A 92 1.80 9.40 6.64
C ILE A 92 3.13 9.89 6.08
N LEU A 93 4.21 9.19 6.40
CA LEU A 93 5.57 9.59 6.04
C LEU A 93 5.81 9.60 4.52
N VAL A 94 5.16 8.69 3.79
CA VAL A 94 5.30 8.57 2.32
C VAL A 94 4.81 9.81 1.59
N ILE A 95 3.83 10.54 2.14
CA ILE A 95 3.29 11.74 1.49
C ILE A 95 4.37 12.82 1.36
N PHE A 96 5.20 12.97 2.39
CA PHE A 96 6.32 13.90 2.38
C PHE A 96 7.40 13.54 1.34
N GLN A 97 7.50 12.28 0.91
CA GLN A 97 8.43 11.87 -0.16
C GLN A 97 8.08 12.49 -1.51
N PHE A 98 6.79 12.72 -1.76
CA PHE A 98 6.31 13.21 -3.06
C PHE A 98 6.25 14.74 -3.15
N ILE A 99 6.37 15.46 -2.02
CA ILE A 99 6.37 16.93 -1.99
C ILE A 99 7.62 17.47 -2.69
N PRO A 100 7.48 18.26 -3.77
CA PRO A 100 8.63 18.77 -4.53
C PRO A 100 9.57 19.64 -3.69
N SER A 101 9.05 20.52 -2.84
CA SER A 101 9.86 21.41 -2.01
C SER A 101 10.82 20.66 -1.10
N ILE A 102 10.38 19.53 -0.51
CA ILE A 102 11.23 18.67 0.33
C ILE A 102 12.33 18.03 -0.53
N ARG A 103 12.00 17.50 -1.71
CA ARG A 103 12.96 16.86 -2.62
C ARG A 103 14.04 17.81 -3.12
N TYR A 104 13.70 19.09 -3.34
CA TYR A 104 14.64 20.08 -3.85
C TYR A 104 15.43 20.83 -2.77
N ARG A 105 14.81 21.11 -1.62
CA ARG A 105 15.39 22.00 -0.59
C ARG A 105 15.89 21.27 0.65
N VAL A 106 15.36 20.09 0.97
CA VAL A 106 15.64 19.38 2.23
C VAL A 106 15.98 17.92 1.95
N ILE A 107 17.00 17.70 1.11
CA ILE A 107 17.36 16.36 0.61
C ILE A 107 17.78 15.38 1.72
N LEU A 108 18.40 15.87 2.80
CA LEU A 108 18.78 15.03 3.93
C LEU A 108 17.55 14.42 4.62
N PHE A 109 16.51 15.22 4.84
CA PHE A 109 15.24 14.73 5.37
C PHE A 109 14.62 13.70 4.43
N HIS A 110 14.57 13.98 3.11
CA HIS A 110 14.05 13.04 2.12
C HIS A 110 14.73 11.66 2.23
N ARG A 111 16.07 11.65 2.34
CA ARG A 111 16.87 10.41 2.49
C ARG A 111 16.58 9.68 3.80
N ILE A 112 16.69 10.35 4.94
CA ILE A 112 16.44 9.74 6.27
C ILE A 112 15.02 9.21 6.36
N ASN A 113 14.03 10.03 5.95
CA ASN A 113 12.64 9.62 5.90
C ASN A 113 12.43 8.42 4.96
N GLY A 114 13.15 8.36 3.84
CA GLY A 114 13.09 7.23 2.90
C GLY A 114 13.52 5.92 3.54
N TYR A 115 14.61 5.92 4.32
CA TYR A 115 15.05 4.74 5.07
C TYR A 115 14.03 4.30 6.12
N ILE A 116 13.48 5.25 6.89
CA ILE A 116 12.45 4.96 7.88
C ILE A 116 11.23 4.32 7.21
N ILE A 117 10.77 4.87 6.09
CA ILE A 117 9.64 4.33 5.31
C ILE A 117 9.92 2.91 4.87
N ILE A 118 11.10 2.63 4.28
CA ILE A 118 11.46 1.28 3.83
C ILE A 118 11.43 0.30 5.00
N THR A 119 12.01 0.65 6.16
CA THR A 119 12.00 -0.21 7.35
C THR A 119 10.58 -0.48 7.84
N LEU A 120 9.76 0.56 8.00
CA LEU A 120 8.36 0.43 8.45
C LEU A 120 7.53 -0.43 7.49
N PHE A 121 7.72 -0.21 6.18
CA PHE A 121 7.07 -0.96 5.11
C PHE A 121 7.43 -2.45 5.16
N LEU A 122 8.71 -2.81 5.30
CA LEU A 122 9.14 -4.20 5.37
C LEU A 122 8.59 -4.90 6.62
N ILE A 123 8.59 -4.23 7.77
CA ILE A 123 7.96 -4.76 9.00
C ILE A 123 6.46 -4.94 8.81
N SER A 124 5.80 -4.00 8.13
CA SER A 124 4.37 -4.09 7.84
C SER A 124 4.06 -5.30 6.96
N ASN A 125 4.87 -5.55 5.93
CA ASN A 125 4.71 -6.68 5.03
C ASN A 125 4.90 -8.02 5.78
N ALA A 126 5.87 -8.10 6.68
CA ALA A 126 6.02 -9.26 7.55
C ALA A 126 4.76 -9.47 8.42
N GLY A 127 4.25 -8.40 9.04
CA GLY A 127 3.00 -8.45 9.81
C GLY A 127 1.79 -8.88 8.97
N ALA A 128 1.68 -8.40 7.74
CA ALA A 128 0.62 -8.77 6.80
C ALA A 128 0.67 -10.26 6.44
N LEU A 129 1.86 -10.80 6.16
CA LEU A 129 2.05 -12.23 5.89
C LEU A 129 1.69 -13.11 7.09
N MET A 130 1.96 -12.66 8.32
CA MET A 130 1.60 -13.40 9.53
C MET A 130 0.08 -13.57 9.69
N ILE A 131 -0.73 -12.63 9.19
CA ILE A 131 -2.20 -12.67 9.29
C ILE A 131 -2.90 -13.17 8.02
N ALA A 132 -2.20 -13.19 6.87
CA ALA A 132 -2.77 -13.46 5.54
C ALA A 132 -3.62 -14.75 5.47
N ARG A 133 -3.19 -15.82 6.16
CA ARG A 133 -3.88 -17.13 6.15
C ARG A 133 -5.33 -17.09 6.63
N HIS A 134 -5.73 -16.08 7.39
CA HIS A 134 -7.10 -15.94 7.88
C HIS A 134 -7.68 -14.54 7.65
N ALA A 135 -6.98 -13.67 6.93
CA ALA A 135 -7.47 -12.33 6.65
C ALA A 135 -8.71 -12.43 5.74
N PHE A 136 -9.85 -11.94 6.22
CA PHE A 136 -11.14 -11.96 5.53
C PHE A 136 -11.50 -13.36 5.02
N GLY A 137 -11.32 -14.38 5.87
CA GLY A 137 -11.56 -15.79 5.52
C GLY A 137 -10.33 -16.53 5.05
N GLY A 138 -9.35 -15.83 4.48
CA GLY A 138 -8.07 -16.42 4.13
C GLY A 138 -8.16 -17.48 3.04
N GLY A 139 -9.09 -17.33 2.10
CA GLY A 139 -9.13 -18.15 0.89
C GLY A 139 -7.79 -18.13 0.15
N VAL A 140 -7.53 -19.16 -0.65
CA VAL A 140 -6.23 -19.31 -1.34
C VAL A 140 -5.99 -18.14 -2.30
N GLU A 141 -7.06 -17.63 -2.92
CA GLU A 141 -7.05 -16.44 -3.76
C GLU A 141 -6.69 -15.17 -2.99
N ILE A 142 -7.15 -15.03 -1.74
CA ILE A 142 -6.78 -13.92 -0.85
C ILE A 142 -5.31 -14.03 -0.44
N GLN A 143 -4.88 -15.22 -0.02
CA GLN A 143 -3.48 -15.46 0.36
C GLN A 143 -2.54 -15.18 -0.82
N PHE A 144 -2.90 -15.62 -2.02
CA PHE A 144 -2.10 -15.39 -3.22
C PHE A 144 -2.05 -13.91 -3.57
N ALA A 145 -3.17 -13.18 -3.55
CA ALA A 145 -3.14 -11.75 -3.85
C ALA A 145 -2.40 -10.92 -2.78
N ILE A 146 -2.47 -11.28 -1.48
CA ILE A 146 -1.63 -10.65 -0.45
C ILE A 146 -0.16 -10.95 -0.70
N GLY A 147 0.18 -12.22 -0.98
CA GLY A 147 1.55 -12.65 -1.28
C GLY A 147 2.12 -11.94 -2.51
N LEU A 148 1.31 -11.81 -3.58
CA LEU A 148 1.67 -11.11 -4.80
C LEU A 148 1.87 -9.61 -4.55
N LEU A 149 0.97 -8.97 -3.81
CA LEU A 149 1.11 -7.55 -3.44
C LEU A 149 2.39 -7.32 -2.63
N VAL A 150 2.68 -8.17 -1.64
CA VAL A 150 3.92 -8.11 -0.85
C VAL A 150 5.14 -8.32 -1.73
N LEU A 151 5.12 -9.30 -2.63
CA LEU A 151 6.23 -9.60 -3.53
C LEU A 151 6.52 -8.42 -4.47
N MET A 152 5.51 -7.95 -5.21
CA MET A 152 5.65 -6.88 -6.19
C MET A 152 6.12 -5.58 -5.54
N SER A 153 5.54 -5.21 -4.40
CA SER A 153 5.91 -4.00 -3.67
C SER A 153 7.33 -4.12 -3.09
N THR A 154 7.70 -5.26 -2.49
CA THR A 154 9.04 -5.49 -1.93
C THR A 154 10.12 -5.50 -3.01
N VAL A 155 9.89 -6.18 -4.14
CA VAL A 155 10.80 -6.17 -5.30
C VAL A 155 10.96 -4.76 -5.85
N SER A 156 9.86 -4.01 -5.97
CA SER A 156 9.91 -2.61 -6.43
C SER A 156 10.74 -1.73 -5.50
N VAL A 157 10.58 -1.89 -4.18
CA VAL A 157 11.41 -1.19 -3.19
C VAL A 157 12.88 -1.59 -3.30
N GLY A 158 13.18 -2.88 -3.46
CA GLY A 158 14.54 -3.38 -3.63
C GLY A 158 15.23 -2.83 -4.87
N ILE A 159 14.56 -2.84 -6.02
CA ILE A 159 15.10 -2.29 -7.28
C ILE A 159 15.28 -0.77 -7.18
N ALA A 160 14.33 -0.05 -6.60
CA ALA A 160 14.44 1.38 -6.38
C ALA A 160 15.58 1.74 -5.41
N TYR A 161 15.79 0.92 -4.37
CA TYR A 161 16.89 1.10 -3.43
C TYR A 161 18.24 0.88 -4.13
N TYR A 162 18.38 -0.20 -4.89
CA TYR A 162 19.58 -0.46 -5.69
C TYR A 162 19.90 0.71 -6.62
N ASN A 163 18.91 1.17 -7.39
CA ASN A 163 19.08 2.30 -8.32
C ASN A 163 19.41 3.61 -7.60
N SER A 164 18.86 3.84 -6.40
CA SER A 164 19.24 4.98 -5.56
C SER A 164 20.72 4.94 -5.19
N ARG A 165 21.25 3.75 -4.83
CA ARG A 165 22.68 3.56 -4.51
C ARG A 165 23.58 3.74 -5.73
N ARG A 166 23.08 3.43 -6.93
CA ARG A 166 23.78 3.66 -8.21
C ARG A 166 23.57 5.07 -8.78
N LEU A 167 22.95 5.98 -8.02
CA LEU A 167 22.60 7.34 -8.46
C LEU A 167 21.75 7.37 -9.75
N GLN A 168 21.01 6.28 -10.02
CA GLN A 168 20.13 6.12 -11.18
C GLN A 168 18.72 6.63 -10.81
N ILE A 169 18.55 7.95 -10.82
CA ILE A 169 17.42 8.65 -10.18
C ILE A 169 16.10 8.39 -10.91
N GLU A 170 16.11 8.30 -12.24
CA GLU A 170 14.89 8.06 -13.02
C GLU A 170 14.33 6.65 -12.78
N GLN A 171 15.20 5.65 -12.64
CA GLN A 171 14.80 4.29 -12.24
C GLN A 171 14.34 4.26 -10.78
N HIS A 172 15.06 4.92 -9.88
CA HIS A 172 14.62 5.08 -8.49
C HIS A 172 13.18 5.65 -8.42
N ARG A 173 12.89 6.71 -9.18
CA ARG A 173 11.54 7.28 -9.29
C ARG A 173 10.54 6.26 -9.81
N ALA A 174 10.83 5.60 -10.93
CA ALA A 174 9.89 4.70 -11.58
C ALA A 174 9.47 3.54 -10.66
N TRP A 175 10.45 2.93 -9.99
CA TRP A 175 10.21 1.81 -9.10
C TRP A 175 9.59 2.22 -7.75
N MET A 176 9.90 3.40 -7.21
CA MET A 176 9.19 3.94 -6.05
C MET A 176 7.72 4.27 -6.35
N LEU A 177 7.42 4.77 -7.55
CA LEU A 177 6.05 4.97 -7.99
C LEU A 177 5.30 3.65 -8.07
N ARG A 178 5.88 2.61 -8.67
CA ARG A 178 5.30 1.26 -8.67
C ARG A 178 4.98 0.76 -7.26
N ALA A 179 5.96 0.80 -6.36
CA ALA A 179 5.76 0.39 -4.97
C ALA A 179 4.61 1.15 -4.29
N MET A 180 4.60 2.48 -4.42
CA MET A 180 3.57 3.34 -3.83
C MET A 180 2.17 3.03 -4.38
N PHE A 181 2.02 2.91 -5.70
CA PHE A 181 0.73 2.62 -6.31
C PHE A 181 0.24 1.21 -5.97
N TYR A 182 1.12 0.21 -5.96
CA TYR A 182 0.74 -1.14 -5.53
C TYR A 182 0.19 -1.10 -4.09
N MET A 183 0.85 -0.38 -3.17
CA MET A 183 0.35 -0.23 -1.80
C MET A 183 -0.92 0.61 -1.69
N GLY A 184 -1.08 1.61 -2.57
CA GLY A 184 -2.30 2.41 -2.69
C GLY A 184 -3.54 1.57 -3.01
N SER A 185 -3.37 0.38 -3.59
CA SER A 185 -4.48 -0.55 -3.84
C SER A 185 -5.29 -0.83 -2.57
N ILE A 186 -4.65 -0.92 -1.39
CA ILE A 186 -5.33 -1.20 -0.10
C ILE A 186 -6.40 -0.16 0.24
N VAL A 187 -6.18 1.10 -0.11
CA VAL A 187 -7.18 2.17 0.07
C VAL A 187 -8.34 1.96 -0.90
N THR A 188 -8.00 1.61 -2.15
CA THR A 188 -8.96 1.39 -3.25
C THR A 188 -9.77 0.11 -3.10
N ILE A 189 -9.29 -0.89 -2.36
CA ILE A 189 -10.09 -2.09 -2.01
C ILE A 189 -11.40 -1.68 -1.33
N ARG A 190 -11.43 -0.58 -0.57
CA ARG A 190 -12.60 -0.17 0.23
C ARG A 190 -13.84 0.18 -0.59
N PRO A 191 -13.79 1.09 -1.59
CA PRO A 191 -14.94 1.34 -2.44
C PRO A 191 -15.38 0.08 -3.23
N PHE A 192 -14.45 -0.73 -3.73
CA PHE A 192 -14.80 -2.00 -4.38
C PHE A 192 -15.52 -2.95 -3.42
N LEU A 193 -15.00 -3.12 -2.21
CA LEU A 193 -15.62 -3.96 -1.18
C LEU A 193 -17.02 -3.46 -0.83
N GLU A 194 -17.23 -2.14 -0.73
CA GLU A 194 -18.54 -1.57 -0.46
C GLU A 194 -19.55 -1.86 -1.58
N ILE A 195 -19.12 -1.82 -2.84
CA ILE A 195 -19.95 -2.15 -4.00
C ILE A 195 -20.25 -3.65 -4.03
N ILE A 196 -19.21 -4.49 -3.95
CA ILE A 196 -19.33 -5.95 -4.08
C ILE A 196 -20.17 -6.53 -2.93
N THR A 197 -19.99 -6.07 -1.70
CA THR A 197 -20.78 -6.54 -0.54
C THR A 197 -22.28 -6.23 -0.65
N ARG A 198 -22.68 -5.26 -1.48
CA ARG A 198 -24.09 -4.93 -1.75
C ARG A 198 -24.65 -5.74 -2.93
N THR A 199 -23.80 -6.18 -3.84
CA THR A 199 -24.20 -6.93 -5.04
C THR A 199 -24.09 -8.44 -4.88
N ALA A 200 -23.19 -8.94 -4.03
CA ALA A 200 -22.96 -10.38 -3.82
C ALA A 200 -24.25 -11.13 -3.48
N VAL A 201 -25.05 -10.57 -2.56
CA VAL A 201 -26.37 -11.12 -2.16
C VAL A 201 -27.37 -11.19 -3.34
N ARG A 202 -27.20 -10.34 -4.36
CA ARG A 202 -28.11 -10.29 -5.53
C ARG A 202 -27.67 -11.21 -6.67
N LEU A 203 -26.39 -11.58 -6.72
CA LEU A 203 -25.81 -12.29 -7.86
C LEU A 203 -25.98 -13.82 -7.75
N GLY A 204 -26.26 -14.38 -6.57
CA GLY A 204 -26.60 -15.79 -6.44
C GLY A 204 -26.36 -16.39 -5.06
N ASP A 205 -26.38 -17.72 -5.04
CA ASP A 205 -26.26 -18.57 -3.85
C ASP A 205 -24.80 -18.80 -3.44
N TYR A 206 -24.14 -17.72 -3.01
CA TYR A 206 -22.81 -17.84 -2.40
C TYR A 206 -22.93 -18.37 -0.97
N TYR A 207 -21.92 -19.13 -0.54
CA TYR A 207 -21.82 -19.64 0.82
C TYR A 207 -20.38 -19.70 1.28
N GLU A 208 -20.16 -19.44 2.56
CA GLU A 208 -18.88 -19.60 3.24
C GLU A 208 -18.95 -20.75 4.25
N VAL A 209 -17.83 -21.38 4.52
CA VAL A 209 -17.73 -22.44 5.54
C VAL A 209 -16.97 -21.89 6.74
N TRP A 210 -17.64 -21.83 7.89
CA TRP A 210 -17.03 -21.36 9.14
C TRP A 210 -16.94 -22.50 10.15
N SER A 211 -15.88 -22.53 10.95
CA SER A 211 -15.84 -23.45 12.09
C SER A 211 -16.89 -23.06 13.14
N CYS A 212 -17.48 -24.06 13.79
CA CYS A 212 -18.45 -23.83 14.84
C CYS A 212 -17.85 -23.08 16.05
N GLU A 213 -16.56 -23.28 16.31
CA GLU A 213 -15.82 -22.51 17.31
C GLU A 213 -15.75 -21.02 16.96
N LYS A 214 -15.46 -20.69 15.69
CA LYS A 214 -15.45 -19.31 15.21
C LYS A 214 -16.83 -18.66 15.33
N ILE A 215 -17.89 -19.40 14.98
CA ILE A 215 -19.27 -18.94 15.13
C ILE A 215 -19.57 -18.66 16.61
N LYS A 216 -19.34 -19.63 17.50
CA LYS A 216 -19.56 -19.49 18.95
C LYS A 216 -18.79 -18.29 19.53
N PHE A 217 -17.50 -18.18 19.21
CA PHE A 217 -16.66 -17.07 19.67
C PHE A 217 -17.20 -15.72 19.19
N THR A 218 -17.56 -15.61 17.90
CA THR A 218 -18.11 -14.39 17.32
C THR A 218 -19.42 -14.00 18.00
N TRP A 219 -20.28 -14.98 18.27
CA TRP A 219 -21.56 -14.78 18.97
C TRP A 219 -21.38 -14.21 20.38
N GLN A 220 -20.45 -14.80 21.14
CA GLN A 220 -20.10 -14.36 22.49
C GLN A 220 -19.47 -12.97 22.48
N PHE A 221 -18.57 -12.70 21.54
CA PHE A 221 -17.90 -11.41 21.39
C PHE A 221 -18.89 -10.28 21.13
N TYR A 222 -19.85 -10.48 20.23
CA TYR A 222 -20.91 -9.52 19.92
C TYR A 222 -22.09 -9.54 20.90
N LYS A 223 -22.04 -10.40 21.94
CA LYS A 223 -23.09 -10.55 22.97
C LYS A 223 -24.48 -10.74 22.36
N VAL A 224 -24.58 -11.52 21.30
CA VAL A 224 -25.87 -11.77 20.63
C VAL A 224 -26.76 -12.57 21.61
N PRO A 225 -27.99 -12.10 21.91
CA PRO A 225 -28.80 -12.62 23.01
C PRO A 225 -29.40 -14.01 22.74
N VAL A 226 -29.57 -14.36 21.46
CA VAL A 226 -30.10 -15.67 21.04
C VAL A 226 -28.98 -16.70 21.07
N PHE A 227 -29.26 -17.96 21.38
CA PHE A 227 -28.24 -19.00 21.33
C PHE A 227 -27.81 -19.32 19.88
N TYR A 228 -26.50 -19.39 19.61
CA TYR A 228 -25.98 -19.56 18.24
C TYR A 228 -26.43 -20.85 17.55
N LEU A 229 -26.74 -21.92 18.32
CA LEU A 229 -27.24 -23.18 17.77
C LEU A 229 -28.64 -23.04 17.13
N VAL A 230 -29.39 -21.98 17.43
CA VAL A 230 -30.67 -21.71 16.76
C VAL A 230 -30.42 -21.38 15.28
N ALA A 231 -29.37 -20.61 14.99
CA ALA A 231 -29.00 -20.27 13.62
C ALA A 231 -28.14 -21.37 12.96
N TYR A 232 -27.34 -22.09 13.75
CA TYR A 232 -26.41 -23.12 13.28
C TYR A 232 -26.59 -24.43 14.04
N PRO A 233 -27.71 -25.16 13.83
CA PRO A 233 -28.00 -26.40 14.56
C PRO A 233 -26.96 -27.50 14.30
N MET A 234 -26.30 -27.49 13.15
CA MET A 234 -25.20 -28.41 12.82
C MET A 234 -23.96 -28.26 13.71
N CYS A 235 -23.86 -27.16 14.46
CA CYS A 235 -22.81 -26.96 15.46
C CYS A 235 -23.15 -27.54 16.84
N ALA A 236 -24.31 -28.19 16.98
CA ALA A 236 -24.67 -28.85 18.22
C ALA A 236 -23.70 -30.02 18.51
N PRO A 237 -23.29 -30.22 19.77
CA PRO A 237 -22.54 -31.41 20.13
C PRO A 237 -23.39 -32.67 19.85
N PRO A 238 -22.75 -33.81 19.53
CA PRO A 238 -23.47 -35.05 19.27
C PRO A 238 -24.28 -35.49 20.50
N PRO A 239 -25.47 -36.08 20.31
CA PRO A 239 -26.43 -36.35 21.39
C PRO A 239 -25.90 -37.29 22.48
N ASN A 240 -24.97 -38.20 22.15
CA ASN A 240 -24.43 -39.18 23.10
C ASN A 240 -23.13 -38.69 23.77
N GLY A 241 -22.72 -37.44 23.56
CA GLY A 241 -21.42 -36.95 24.04
C GLY A 241 -20.22 -37.65 23.41
N SER A 242 -20.43 -38.41 22.32
CA SER A 242 -19.37 -39.07 21.58
C SER A 242 -18.35 -38.05 21.11
N GLU A 243 -17.08 -38.28 21.40
CA GLU A 243 -16.04 -37.39 20.90
C GLU A 243 -16.03 -37.43 19.36
N PRO A 244 -15.92 -36.27 18.70
CA PRO A 244 -15.73 -36.25 17.26
C PRO A 244 -14.44 -37.00 16.89
N PRO A 245 -14.36 -37.58 15.68
CA PRO A 245 -13.14 -38.25 15.21
C PRO A 245 -11.90 -37.35 15.40
N PRO A 246 -10.72 -37.92 15.69
CA PRO A 246 -9.51 -37.13 15.88
C PRO A 246 -9.24 -36.26 14.64
N GLY A 247 -9.07 -34.96 14.84
CA GLY A 247 -8.85 -33.98 13.78
C GLY A 247 -10.12 -33.45 13.09
N TYR A 248 -11.30 -34.01 13.38
CA TYR A 248 -12.56 -33.47 12.91
C TYR A 248 -12.87 -32.15 13.61
N LYS A 249 -13.12 -31.11 12.83
CA LYS A 249 -13.56 -29.80 13.32
C LYS A 249 -14.96 -29.53 12.79
N PRO A 250 -15.98 -29.38 13.65
CA PRO A 250 -17.32 -29.09 13.19
C PRO A 250 -17.35 -27.73 12.49
N VAL A 251 -18.00 -27.69 11.34
CA VAL A 251 -18.15 -26.50 10.50
C VAL A 251 -19.62 -26.29 10.17
N ALA A 252 -19.98 -25.06 9.81
CA ALA A 252 -21.28 -24.71 9.30
C ALA A 252 -21.22 -23.88 8.03
N ILE A 253 -22.24 -24.03 7.20
CA ILE A 253 -22.44 -23.24 5.99
C ILE A 253 -23.10 -21.92 6.39
N VAL A 254 -22.50 -20.81 6.00
CA VAL A 254 -22.93 -19.46 6.33
C VAL A 254 -23.29 -18.72 5.05
N HIS A 255 -24.54 -18.29 4.93
CA HIS A 255 -25.00 -17.50 3.79
C HIS A 255 -24.63 -16.01 3.97
N PRO A 256 -23.86 -15.41 3.05
CA PRO A 256 -23.40 -14.02 3.15
C PRO A 256 -24.58 -13.05 3.07
N ASP A 257 -24.66 -12.14 4.04
CA ASP A 257 -25.63 -11.04 4.02
C ASP A 257 -25.13 -9.88 4.89
N LYS A 258 -24.92 -8.73 4.26
CA LYS A 258 -24.46 -7.49 4.93
C LYS A 258 -25.47 -6.94 5.94
N ASN A 259 -26.76 -7.15 5.69
CA ASN A 259 -27.86 -6.57 6.45
C ASN A 259 -28.42 -7.54 7.49
N ALA A 260 -27.87 -8.75 7.58
CA ALA A 260 -28.27 -9.73 8.58
C ALA A 260 -27.98 -9.22 9.99
N ARG A 261 -28.82 -9.62 10.95
CA ARG A 261 -28.53 -9.45 12.38
C ARG A 261 -27.48 -10.46 12.89
N ASP A 262 -27.28 -11.52 12.12
CA ASP A 262 -26.29 -12.56 12.39
C ASP A 262 -24.88 -12.06 12.03
N PRO A 263 -23.96 -11.91 13.01
CA PRO A 263 -22.61 -11.44 12.75
C PRO A 263 -21.81 -12.39 11.85
N ALA A 264 -22.09 -13.70 11.87
CA ALA A 264 -21.42 -14.65 11.00
C ALA A 264 -21.80 -14.41 9.53
N ARG A 265 -23.07 -14.10 9.23
CA ARG A 265 -23.52 -13.75 7.87
C ARG A 265 -22.92 -12.44 7.37
N ILE A 266 -22.76 -11.44 8.23
CA ILE A 266 -22.05 -10.20 7.90
C ILE A 266 -20.58 -10.50 7.58
N GLY A 267 -19.91 -11.31 8.41
CA GLY A 267 -18.52 -11.72 8.19
C GLY A 267 -18.34 -12.51 6.89
N ALA A 268 -19.20 -13.50 6.63
CA ALA A 268 -19.21 -14.26 5.39
C ALA A 268 -19.35 -13.36 4.16
N ASN A 269 -20.20 -12.33 4.23
CA ASN A 269 -20.33 -11.36 3.15
C ASN A 269 -19.05 -10.57 2.87
N LEU A 270 -18.30 -10.20 3.92
CA LEU A 270 -16.99 -9.58 3.75
C LEU A 270 -15.99 -10.55 3.12
N HIS A 271 -16.00 -11.82 3.52
CA HIS A 271 -15.09 -12.85 3.02
C HIS A 271 -15.24 -13.06 1.51
N VAL A 272 -16.47 -13.39 1.07
CA VAL A 272 -16.81 -13.61 -0.35
C VAL A 272 -16.43 -12.39 -1.21
N SER A 273 -16.54 -11.20 -0.65
CA SER A 273 -16.29 -9.95 -1.38
C SER A 273 -14.83 -9.51 -1.40
N PHE A 274 -14.02 -9.91 -0.40
CA PHE A 274 -12.69 -9.33 -0.18
C PHE A 274 -11.69 -9.70 -1.28
N GLY A 275 -11.64 -10.97 -1.67
CA GLY A 275 -10.72 -11.44 -2.71
C GLY A 275 -10.92 -10.70 -4.03
N LEU A 276 -12.17 -10.60 -4.50
CA LEU A 276 -12.49 -9.88 -5.73
C LEU A 276 -12.14 -8.39 -5.64
N ALA A 277 -12.46 -7.73 -4.52
CA ALA A 277 -12.13 -6.32 -4.31
C ALA A 277 -10.61 -6.08 -4.36
N MET A 278 -9.83 -7.00 -3.78
CA MET A 278 -8.37 -6.96 -3.78
C MET A 278 -7.78 -7.09 -5.19
N TRP A 279 -8.27 -8.05 -5.97
CA TRP A 279 -7.82 -8.24 -7.36
C TRP A 279 -8.13 -7.03 -8.24
N LEU A 280 -9.36 -6.50 -8.19
CA LEU A 280 -9.75 -5.33 -8.99
C LEU A 280 -8.94 -4.08 -8.63
N ALA A 281 -8.74 -3.84 -7.33
CA ALA A 281 -7.93 -2.72 -6.85
C ALA A 281 -6.47 -2.86 -7.32
N MET A 282 -5.88 -4.04 -7.17
CA MET A 282 -4.50 -4.30 -7.57
C MET A 282 -4.32 -4.14 -9.08
N ALA A 283 -5.19 -4.73 -9.91
CA ALA A 283 -5.15 -4.60 -11.37
C ALA A 283 -5.23 -3.13 -11.81
N THR A 284 -6.12 -2.34 -11.20
CA THR A 284 -6.27 -0.92 -11.50
C THR A 284 -4.99 -0.13 -11.22
N HIS A 285 -4.29 -0.44 -10.11
CA HIS A 285 -3.04 0.25 -9.75
C HIS A 285 -1.86 -0.20 -10.61
N ILE A 286 -1.80 -1.48 -10.97
CA ILE A 286 -0.78 -2.01 -11.88
C ILE A 286 -0.87 -1.34 -13.25
N ILE A 287 -2.08 -1.29 -13.83
CA ILE A 287 -2.28 -0.65 -15.14
C ILE A 287 -2.05 0.85 -15.04
N GLY A 288 -2.62 1.50 -14.03
CA GLY A 288 -2.55 2.95 -13.87
C GLY A 288 -1.13 3.50 -13.71
N VAL A 289 -0.26 2.80 -12.97
CA VAL A 289 1.13 3.27 -12.79
C VAL A 289 1.95 3.14 -14.07
N GLU A 290 1.77 2.08 -14.86
CA GLU A 290 2.50 1.94 -16.13
C GLU A 290 2.04 2.97 -17.15
N ILE A 291 0.73 3.26 -17.23
CA ILE A 291 0.20 4.37 -18.04
C ILE A 291 0.84 5.70 -17.61
N TYR A 292 0.88 5.98 -16.30
CA TYR A 292 1.49 7.23 -15.79
C TYR A 292 2.98 7.34 -16.15
N LEU A 293 3.74 6.24 -16.05
CA LEU A 293 5.15 6.22 -16.41
C LEU A 293 5.36 6.47 -17.92
N GLN A 294 4.54 5.84 -18.78
CA GLN A 294 4.58 6.06 -20.22
C GLN A 294 4.19 7.49 -20.63
N LEU A 295 3.30 8.14 -19.88
CA LEU A 295 2.88 9.52 -20.12
C LEU A 295 3.86 10.57 -19.54
N THR A 296 4.94 10.17 -18.88
CA THR A 296 5.94 11.09 -18.31
C THR A 296 7.37 10.95 -18.88
N PRO A 297 7.56 10.86 -20.22
CA PRO A 297 8.89 10.63 -20.83
C PRO A 297 9.84 11.81 -20.65
N ARG A 298 9.32 13.05 -20.66
CA ARG A 298 10.13 14.25 -20.41
C ARG A 298 10.72 14.27 -19.01
N GLU A 299 9.94 13.86 -18.01
CA GLU A 299 10.43 13.75 -16.63
C GLU A 299 11.45 12.63 -16.49
N ASN A 300 11.24 11.51 -17.20
CA ASN A 300 12.22 10.43 -17.26
C ASN A 300 13.57 10.91 -17.83
N GLN A 301 13.55 11.60 -18.98
CA GLN A 301 14.76 12.13 -19.60
C GLN A 301 15.43 13.21 -18.73
N ARG A 302 14.66 14.12 -18.13
CA ARG A 302 15.19 15.15 -17.22
C ARG A 302 15.95 14.51 -16.05
N LEU A 303 15.37 13.50 -15.41
CA LEU A 303 16.01 12.80 -14.31
C LEU A 303 17.21 11.96 -14.77
N ARG A 304 17.15 11.37 -15.96
CA ARG A 304 18.28 10.65 -16.57
C ARG A 304 19.49 11.58 -16.78
N MET A 305 19.28 12.82 -17.21
CA MET A 305 20.34 13.82 -17.30
C MET A 305 20.93 14.17 -15.93
N VAL A 306 20.12 14.19 -14.86
CA VAL A 306 20.63 14.37 -13.50
C VAL A 306 21.43 13.15 -13.02
N SER A 307 20.99 11.94 -13.35
CA SER A 307 21.73 10.70 -13.10
C SER A 307 23.10 10.74 -13.79
N TYR A 308 23.15 11.11 -15.07
CA TYR A 308 24.39 11.25 -15.84
C TYR A 308 25.40 12.17 -15.14
N LYS A 309 25.00 13.40 -14.82
CA LYS A 309 25.89 14.38 -14.18
C LYS A 309 26.44 13.85 -12.84
N ARG A 310 25.57 13.34 -11.98
CA ARG A 310 25.97 12.83 -10.65
C ARG A 310 26.83 11.58 -10.73
N GLN A 311 26.61 10.73 -11.72
CA GLN A 311 27.42 9.53 -11.93
C GLN A 311 28.80 9.88 -12.49
N LYS A 312 28.88 10.85 -13.42
CA LYS A 312 30.15 11.39 -13.94
C LYS A 312 30.98 12.00 -12.80
N GLU A 313 30.36 12.85 -11.96
CA GLU A 313 30.98 13.43 -10.75
C GLU A 313 31.44 12.37 -9.74
N ALA A 314 30.73 11.24 -9.64
CA ALA A 314 31.07 10.15 -8.74
C ALA A 314 32.03 9.12 -9.35
N GLY A 315 32.56 9.34 -10.56
CA GLY A 315 33.56 8.49 -11.20
C GLY A 315 33.03 7.14 -11.69
N TYR A 316 31.77 7.06 -12.09
CA TYR A 316 31.21 5.84 -12.68
C TYR A 316 31.69 5.68 -14.13
N GLU A 317 32.06 4.45 -14.51
CA GLU A 317 32.53 4.11 -15.87
C GLU A 317 31.51 4.44 -16.97
N ASN A 318 30.23 4.13 -16.72
CA ASN A 318 29.13 4.33 -17.67
C ASN A 318 28.10 5.33 -17.10
N PRO A 319 28.41 6.63 -17.06
CA PRO A 319 27.52 7.64 -16.53
C PRO A 319 26.23 7.72 -17.35
N GLY A 320 25.12 7.93 -16.66
CA GLY A 320 23.78 7.81 -17.21
C GLY A 320 23.26 6.38 -17.21
N SER A 321 24.09 5.34 -17.15
CA SER A 321 23.65 3.93 -17.30
C SER A 321 24.17 3.00 -16.20
N ALA A 322 24.55 3.54 -15.05
CA ALA A 322 25.16 2.76 -13.97
C ALA A 322 24.20 1.84 -13.19
N GLY A 323 22.90 2.14 -13.21
CA GLY A 323 21.84 1.37 -12.54
C GLY A 323 21.30 0.19 -13.34
N LEU A 324 20.11 -0.29 -12.96
CA LEU A 324 19.36 -1.29 -13.72
C LEU A 324 18.56 -0.57 -14.82
N VAL A 325 19.15 -0.52 -16.01
CA VAL A 325 18.62 0.21 -17.16
C VAL A 325 18.59 -0.71 -18.37
N VAL A 326 17.63 -0.51 -19.26
CA VAL A 326 17.43 -1.40 -20.43
C VAL A 326 18.64 -1.45 -21.38
N GLN A 327 19.49 -0.42 -21.40
CA GLN A 327 20.75 -0.41 -22.16
C GLN A 327 21.83 -1.33 -21.59
N LYS A 328 21.69 -1.75 -20.32
CA LYS A 328 22.65 -2.59 -19.62
C LYS A 328 22.18 -4.04 -19.51
N ILE A 329 20.88 -4.24 -19.29
CA ILE A 329 20.29 -5.56 -19.03
C ILE A 329 19.37 -6.05 -20.15
N GLY A 330 19.04 -5.19 -21.10
CA GLY A 330 18.18 -5.48 -22.24
C GLY A 330 18.90 -5.18 -23.55
N ASP A 331 18.11 -4.98 -24.60
CA ASP A 331 18.52 -4.85 -26.00
C ASP A 331 18.38 -3.41 -26.53
N ALA A 332 18.24 -2.42 -25.64
CA ALA A 332 18.09 -1.03 -26.04
C ALA A 332 19.44 -0.42 -26.46
N GLU A 333 19.39 0.41 -27.51
CA GLU A 333 20.54 1.22 -27.95
C GLU A 333 21.16 2.03 -26.81
N PRO A 334 22.50 2.21 -26.80
CA PRO A 334 23.19 3.03 -25.81
C PRO A 334 22.54 4.40 -25.64
N TRP A 335 22.32 4.80 -24.38
CA TRP A 335 21.72 6.10 -24.09
C TRP A 335 22.79 7.20 -24.20
N LEU A 336 22.48 8.26 -24.94
CA LEU A 336 23.35 9.42 -25.13
C LEU A 336 22.76 10.67 -24.43
N PRO A 337 23.60 11.50 -23.79
CA PRO A 337 23.15 12.76 -23.18
C PRO A 337 22.75 13.79 -24.25
N SER A 338 21.77 14.63 -23.94
CA SER A 338 21.17 15.55 -24.93
C SER A 338 21.89 16.90 -25.09
N VAL A 339 22.93 17.21 -24.31
CA VAL A 339 23.58 18.55 -24.30
C VAL A 339 25.12 18.50 -24.38
N GLU A 340 25.74 17.33 -24.27
CA GLU A 340 27.21 17.20 -24.30
C GLU A 340 27.56 15.91 -25.02
N VAL A 341 27.57 15.95 -26.35
CA VAL A 341 28.47 15.04 -27.05
C VAL A 341 29.33 15.88 -27.97
N ASP A 342 30.55 16.18 -27.51
CA ASP A 342 31.63 16.49 -28.44
C ASP A 342 31.80 15.28 -29.37
N GLN A 343 31.96 15.48 -30.68
CA GLN A 343 31.99 14.39 -31.67
C GLN A 343 33.04 13.31 -31.32
N THR A 344 34.08 13.70 -30.58
CA THR A 344 35.12 12.85 -30.01
C THR A 344 34.59 11.88 -28.94
N GLU A 345 33.73 12.33 -28.02
CA GLU A 345 33.07 11.45 -27.03
C GLU A 345 32.03 10.54 -27.72
N LEU A 346 31.34 10.99 -28.79
CA LEU A 346 30.37 10.16 -29.53
C LEU A 346 31.05 8.92 -30.12
N THR A 347 32.24 9.10 -30.69
CA THR A 347 32.98 8.01 -31.36
C THR A 347 33.61 7.03 -30.38
N GLU A 348 33.92 7.42 -29.14
CA GLU A 348 34.29 6.49 -28.07
C GLU A 348 33.08 5.75 -27.50
N MET A 349 31.92 6.41 -27.37
CA MET A 349 30.69 5.77 -26.87
C MET A 349 30.06 4.76 -27.84
N LEU A 350 30.34 4.87 -29.13
CA LEU A 350 29.82 3.99 -30.19
C LEU A 350 30.72 2.78 -30.50
N LYS A 351 31.93 2.73 -29.94
CA LYS A 351 32.83 1.57 -30.04
C LYS A 351 32.54 0.58 -28.92
#